data_AF-A0A183EJZ8-F1
#
_entry.id   AF-A0A183EJZ8-F1
#
_cell.length_a   1.000
_cell.length_b   1.000
_cell.length_c   1.000
_cell.angle_alpha   90.00
_cell.angle_beta   90.00
_cell.angle_gamma   90.00
#
_symmetry.space_group_name_H-M   'P 1'
#
loop_
_entity.id
_entity.type
_entity.pdbx_description
1 polymer ?
#
loop_
_entity_poly.entity_id
_entity_poly.type
_entity_poly.pdbx_seq_one_letter_code
_entity_poly.pdbx_strand_id
1 'polypeptide(L)'
;MASVLTKLPAESMSSKSTSAIRFHAGFLLQIDQPALNLFARDFYILLETQEERLAYMTLIRDVLLLLDARVDVSTRDADEILRFETDLANQIDHPSDEKDIKSKNGKPIVVNDTTEVVVYGLEFIGKLDDLLPKYETRIIINYLSWCWFFKAMLRDLPDPFALTMFKFYRSLNLMQVPKMRWHGCVTRINSLMPMATSSIYIRNHFDNEAKKQASEQHDLDCSIKI
;
A
#
# COMPACT_ATOMS: atom_id res chain seq x y z
N MET A 1 -44.91 -6.42 11.36
CA MET A 1 -44.38 -7.22 10.23
C MET A 1 -42.96 -6.72 9.93
N ALA A 2 -41.97 -6.96 10.79
CA ALA A 2 -41.09 -8.16 10.74
C ALA A 2 -40.67 -8.47 9.29
N SER A 3 -39.52 -7.93 8.84
CA SER A 3 -38.19 -8.58 8.80
C SER A 3 -38.05 -9.55 7.62
N VAL A 4 -37.02 -9.34 6.78
CA VAL A 4 -35.99 -10.31 6.37
C VAL A 4 -35.13 -9.75 5.22
N LEU A 5 -33.89 -9.41 5.56
CA LEU A 5 -32.60 -9.73 4.91
C LEU A 5 -32.47 -9.76 3.37
N THR A 6 -31.55 -8.95 2.85
CA THR A 6 -30.42 -9.37 1.97
C THR A 6 -29.36 -8.25 1.95
N LYS A 7 -28.30 -8.37 2.76
CA LYS A 7 -26.91 -8.70 2.36
C LYS A 7 -26.21 -7.67 1.44
N LEU A 8 -25.41 -6.80 2.07
CA LEU A 8 -24.10 -6.33 1.58
C LEU A 8 -23.10 -7.51 1.61
N PRO A 9 -22.01 -7.52 0.79
CA PRO A 9 -20.83 -6.66 0.96
C PRO A 9 -20.43 -5.95 -0.36
N ALA A 10 -20.11 -4.66 -0.38
CA ALA A 10 -18.84 -4.07 0.08
C ALA A 10 -17.60 -4.70 -0.61
N GLU A 11 -17.44 -4.45 -1.91
CA GLU A 11 -16.14 -4.52 -2.59
C GLU A 11 -15.38 -3.21 -2.37
N SER A 12 -14.50 -3.17 -1.37
CA SER A 12 -13.43 -2.18 -1.28
C SER A 12 -12.25 -2.65 -2.13
N MET A 13 -12.40 -2.52 -3.45
CA MET A 13 -11.31 -2.79 -4.38
C MET A 13 -10.45 -1.52 -4.51
N SER A 14 -9.34 -1.50 -3.75
CA SER A 14 -8.03 -0.92 -4.10
C SER A 14 -8.02 -0.05 -5.37
N SER A 15 -8.47 1.20 -5.24
CA SER A 15 -8.13 2.25 -6.19
C SER A 15 -6.82 2.88 -5.71
N LYS A 16 -5.69 2.35 -6.18
CA LYS A 16 -4.48 3.16 -6.29
C LYS A 16 -4.80 4.25 -7.31
N SER A 17 -5.28 5.40 -6.83
CA SER A 17 -5.44 6.58 -7.67
C SER A 17 -4.07 7.18 -7.89
N THR A 18 -3.28 6.59 -8.79
CA THR A 18 -2.23 7.34 -9.48
C THR A 18 -2.96 8.33 -10.37
N SER A 19 -3.27 9.51 -9.83
CA SER A 19 -3.89 10.60 -10.56
C SER A 19 -2.86 11.17 -11.55
N ALA A 20 -2.66 10.48 -12.67
CA ALA A 20 -1.84 10.97 -13.77
C ALA A 20 -2.53 12.18 -14.40
N ILE A 21 -2.12 13.38 -14.01
CA ILE A 21 -2.52 14.62 -14.67
C ILE A 21 -1.90 14.60 -16.07
N ARG A 22 -2.75 14.41 -17.08
CA ARG A 22 -2.33 14.16 -18.46
C ARG A 22 -1.95 15.48 -19.13
N PHE A 23 -0.65 15.81 -19.13
CA PHE A 23 -0.09 16.77 -20.08
C PHE A 23 0.47 16.02 -21.29
N HIS A 24 0.20 16.55 -22.48
CA HIS A 24 -0.08 15.78 -23.70
C HIS A 24 1.11 15.03 -24.37
N ALA A 25 2.33 15.03 -23.82
CA ALA A 25 3.48 14.37 -24.45
C ALA A 25 4.73 14.18 -23.55
N GLY A 26 4.58 14.13 -22.22
CA GLY A 26 5.73 14.05 -21.30
C GLY A 26 5.52 13.08 -20.14
N PHE A 27 6.60 12.46 -19.67
CA PHE A 27 6.63 11.77 -18.39
C PHE A 27 6.99 12.80 -17.30
N LEU A 28 6.22 12.80 -16.22
CA LEU A 28 6.45 13.65 -15.06
C LEU A 28 6.99 12.81 -13.90
N LEU A 29 8.02 13.31 -13.21
CA LEU A 29 8.48 12.68 -11.98
C LEU A 29 7.57 13.12 -10.84
N GLN A 30 6.86 12.16 -10.25
CA GLN A 30 6.00 12.37 -9.10
C GLN A 30 6.74 11.99 -7.81
N ILE A 31 6.81 12.92 -6.86
CA ILE A 31 7.25 12.66 -5.49
C ILE A 31 6.03 12.78 -4.57
N ASP A 32 5.81 11.73 -3.79
CA ASP A 32 4.65 11.60 -2.90
C ASP A 32 5.07 11.02 -1.55
N GLN A 33 4.18 11.13 -0.57
CA GLN A 33 4.37 10.56 0.76
C GLN A 33 4.45 9.01 0.71
N PRO A 34 5.28 8.40 1.58
CA PRO A 34 5.44 6.95 1.60
C PRO A 34 4.19 6.26 2.17
N ALA A 35 3.87 5.09 1.64
CA ALA A 35 2.84 4.24 2.25
C ALA A 35 3.35 3.64 3.57
N LEU A 36 2.57 3.81 4.63
CA LEU A 36 2.79 3.15 5.93
C LEU A 36 2.69 1.62 5.83
N ASN A 37 3.30 0.90 6.78
CA ASN A 37 3.25 -0.57 6.79
C ASN A 37 1.95 -1.12 7.38
N LEU A 38 1.41 -0.50 8.43
CA LEU A 38 0.00 -0.69 8.81
C LEU A 38 -0.89 0.09 7.83
N PHE A 39 -2.09 -0.45 7.59
CA PHE A 39 -2.99 -0.06 6.50
C PHE A 39 -3.34 1.43 6.45
N ALA A 40 -3.38 2.10 7.61
CA ALA A 40 -3.72 3.51 7.71
C ALA A 40 -3.07 4.15 8.93
N ARG A 41 -2.99 5.49 8.90
CA ARG A 41 -2.52 6.34 10.00
C ARG A 41 -3.28 6.08 11.30
N ASP A 42 -4.58 5.84 11.23
CA ASP A 42 -5.46 5.63 12.38
C ASP A 42 -5.05 4.43 13.25
N PHE A 43 -4.44 3.41 12.64
CA PHE A 43 -3.91 2.27 13.36
C PHE A 43 -2.73 2.64 14.27
N TYR A 44 -2.06 3.77 14.05
CA TYR A 44 -0.94 4.23 14.90
C TYR A 44 -1.41 5.13 16.06
N ILE A 45 -2.49 5.87 15.87
CA ILE A 45 -2.88 6.98 16.75
C ILE A 45 -4.02 6.58 17.70
N LEU A 46 -5.02 5.86 17.21
CA LEU A 46 -6.21 5.58 17.98
C LEU A 46 -5.92 4.63 19.16
N LEU A 47 -6.57 4.88 20.30
CA LEU A 47 -6.48 4.01 21.47
C LEU A 47 -7.16 2.67 21.22
N GLU A 48 -8.23 2.66 20.42
CA GLU A 48 -8.99 1.46 20.06
C GLU A 48 -8.15 0.45 19.26
N THR A 49 -7.14 0.92 18.51
CA THR A 49 -6.28 0.09 17.66
C THR A 49 -4.99 -0.39 18.38
N GLN A 50 -5.00 -0.40 19.72
CA GLN A 50 -3.84 -0.80 20.50
C GLN A 50 -3.45 -2.26 20.28
N GLU A 51 -4.43 -3.16 20.10
CA GLU A 51 -4.15 -4.58 19.88
C GLU A 51 -3.43 -4.81 18.54
N GLU A 52 -3.81 -4.09 17.50
CA GLU A 52 -3.22 -4.13 16.16
C GLU A 52 -1.78 -3.60 16.17
N ARG A 53 -1.52 -2.53 16.91
CA ARG A 53 -0.15 -2.00 17.13
C ARG A 53 0.73 -3.00 17.84
N LEU A 54 0.23 -3.63 18.90
CA LEU A 54 0.96 -4.66 19.63
C LEU A 54 1.20 -5.90 18.77
N ALA A 55 0.24 -6.28 17.93
CA ALA A 55 0.41 -7.36 16.96
C ALA A 55 1.50 -7.04 15.93
N TYR A 56 1.59 -5.79 15.47
CA TYR A 56 2.63 -5.34 14.55
C TYR A 56 4.01 -5.28 15.20
N MET A 57 4.14 -4.79 16.43
CA MET A 57 5.39 -4.87 17.21
C MET A 57 5.84 -6.33 17.38
N THR A 58 4.89 -7.21 17.70
CA THR A 58 5.15 -8.65 17.85
C THR A 58 5.65 -9.26 16.54
N LEU A 59 5.06 -8.88 15.41
CA LEU A 59 5.52 -9.30 14.09
C LEU A 59 6.97 -8.90 13.84
N ILE A 60 7.34 -7.63 14.08
CA ILE A 60 8.72 -7.15 13.88
C ILE A 60 9.67 -7.97 14.73
N ARG A 61 9.37 -8.13 16.02
CA ARG A 61 10.19 -8.90 16.96
C ARG A 61 10.35 -10.35 16.51
N ASP A 62 9.25 -11.03 16.17
CA ASP A 62 9.27 -12.44 15.79
C ASP A 62 10.03 -12.66 14.49
N VAL A 63 9.95 -11.72 13.53
CA VAL A 63 10.77 -11.74 12.32
C VAL A 63 12.26 -11.55 12.64
N LEU A 64 12.62 -10.61 13.52
CA LEU A 64 14.01 -10.42 13.94
C LEU A 64 14.56 -11.67 14.66
N LEU A 65 13.74 -12.33 15.49
CA LEU A 65 14.12 -13.61 16.11
C LEU A 65 14.34 -14.73 15.08
N LEU A 66 13.53 -14.79 14.02
CA LEU A 66 13.73 -15.74 12.92
C LEU A 66 15.01 -15.45 12.12
N LEU A 67 15.51 -14.21 12.16
CA LEU A 67 16.81 -13.80 11.61
C LEU A 67 17.96 -14.00 12.61
N ASP A 68 17.73 -14.76 13.69
CA ASP A 68 18.71 -15.10 14.75
C ASP A 68 19.21 -13.88 15.57
N ALA A 69 18.41 -12.82 15.63
CA ALA A 69 18.70 -11.68 16.50
C ALA A 69 18.39 -12.00 17.98
N ARG A 70 19.14 -11.40 18.90
CA ARG A 70 18.94 -11.57 20.35
C ARG A 70 17.62 -10.97 20.81
N VAL A 71 16.92 -11.63 21.73
CA VAL A 71 15.60 -11.22 22.25
C VAL A 71 15.58 -9.79 22.80
N ASP A 72 16.62 -9.39 23.55
CA ASP A 72 16.73 -8.08 24.16
C ASP A 72 16.95 -6.95 23.13
N VAL A 73 17.64 -7.27 22.04
CA VAL A 73 17.87 -6.35 20.92
C VAL A 73 16.63 -6.27 20.05
N SER A 74 16.05 -7.41 19.66
CA SER A 74 14.84 -7.47 18.82
C SER A 74 13.65 -6.74 19.44
N THR A 75 13.47 -6.83 20.76
CA THR A 75 12.36 -6.13 21.44
C THR A 75 12.57 -4.62 21.47
N ARG A 76 13.81 -4.17 21.67
CA ARG A 76 14.18 -2.76 21.66
C ARG A 76 14.05 -2.17 20.26
N ASP A 77 14.61 -2.83 19.26
CA ASP A 77 14.56 -2.38 17.87
C ASP A 77 13.11 -2.35 17.36
N ALA A 78 12.28 -3.34 17.72
CA ALA A 78 10.86 -3.33 17.37
C ALA A 78 10.10 -2.14 17.98
N ASP A 79 10.36 -1.80 19.25
CA ASP A 79 9.76 -0.65 19.93
C ASP A 79 10.23 0.68 19.32
N GLU A 80 11.53 0.82 19.04
CA GLU A 80 12.10 2.01 18.40
C GLU A 80 11.55 2.23 16.99
N ILE A 81 11.45 1.15 16.18
CA ILE A 81 10.85 1.19 14.84
C ILE A 81 9.38 1.62 14.91
N LEU A 82 8.61 1.05 15.85
CA LEU A 82 7.20 1.40 16.00
C LEU A 82 7.00 2.85 16.43
N ARG A 83 7.83 3.35 17.36
CA ARG A 83 7.79 4.76 17.80
C ARG A 83 8.09 5.71 16.66
N PHE A 84 9.16 5.45 15.91
CA PHE A 84 9.51 6.26 14.75
C PHE A 84 8.39 6.25 13.70
N GLU A 85 7.82 5.09 13.40
CA GLU A 85 6.72 4.97 12.43
C GLU A 85 5.44 5.68 12.90
N THR A 86 5.17 5.69 14.22
CA THR A 86 4.03 6.42 14.82
C THR A 86 4.21 7.93 14.68
N ASP A 87 5.41 8.44 14.97
CA ASP A 87 5.71 9.86 14.78
C ASP A 87 5.68 10.26 13.31
N LEU A 88 6.16 9.40 12.42
CA LEU A 88 6.05 9.59 10.97
C LEU A 88 4.57 9.63 10.55
N ALA A 89 3.75 8.70 11.03
CA ALA A 89 2.31 8.66 10.75
C ALA A 89 1.58 9.92 11.23
N ASN A 90 2.01 10.55 12.33
CA ASN A 90 1.47 11.83 12.78
C ASN A 90 1.75 13.00 11.83
N GLN A 91 2.84 12.94 11.06
CA GLN A 91 3.20 13.97 10.07
C GLN A 91 2.52 13.77 8.71
N ILE A 92 2.05 12.55 8.42
CA ILE A 92 1.38 12.22 7.15
C ILE A 92 0.01 12.90 7.08
N ASP A 93 -0.23 13.58 5.96
CA ASP A 93 -1.48 14.28 5.70
C ASP A 93 -2.59 13.26 5.42
N HIS A 94 -3.77 13.49 6.00
CA HIS A 94 -4.91 12.58 5.84
C HIS A 94 -5.45 12.69 4.40
N PRO A 95 -5.90 11.60 3.75
CA PRO A 95 -6.45 11.67 2.38
C PRO A 95 -7.67 12.60 2.22
N SER A 96 -8.30 13.02 3.33
CA SER A 96 -9.36 14.04 3.31
C SER A 96 -8.83 15.49 3.29
N ASP A 97 -7.56 15.69 3.66
CA ASP A 97 -6.85 16.98 3.58
C ASP A 97 -6.04 17.10 2.28
N GLU A 98 -6.15 16.12 1.37
CA GLU A 98 -5.71 16.22 -0.02
C GLU A 98 -6.61 17.26 -0.73
N LYS A 99 -6.39 18.53 -0.37
CA LYS A 99 -7.04 19.68 -0.98
C LYS A 99 -6.79 19.59 -2.47
N ASP A 100 -7.87 19.63 -3.24
CA ASP A 100 -7.89 19.67 -4.70
C ASP A 100 -6.68 20.44 -5.25
N ILE A 101 -5.70 19.70 -5.78
CA ILE A 101 -4.54 20.23 -6.52
C ILE A 101 -5.03 20.69 -7.91
N LYS A 102 -6.15 21.40 -7.94
CA LYS A 102 -6.59 22.23 -9.06
C LYS A 102 -6.46 23.71 -8.74
N SER A 103 -6.20 24.08 -7.48
CA SER A 103 -6.15 25.48 -7.08
C SER A 103 -5.24 25.69 -5.87
N LYS A 104 -3.92 25.67 -6.11
CA LYS A 104 -2.85 26.47 -5.45
C LYS A 104 -1.52 25.72 -5.49
N ASN A 105 -0.63 26.20 -6.34
CA ASN A 105 0.82 26.21 -6.13
C ASN A 105 1.55 24.87 -5.94
N GLY A 106 1.22 23.84 -6.71
CA GLY A 106 2.24 22.86 -7.10
C GLY A 106 3.22 23.51 -8.07
N LYS A 107 4.14 24.37 -7.60
CA LYS A 107 5.18 24.93 -8.46
C LYS A 107 6.06 23.77 -8.93
N PRO A 108 6.18 23.50 -10.24
CA PRO A 108 7.11 22.51 -10.75
C PRO A 108 8.52 22.92 -10.31
N ILE A 109 9.20 22.06 -9.55
CA ILE A 109 10.61 22.29 -9.22
C ILE A 109 11.39 21.72 -10.39
N VAL A 110 11.99 22.61 -11.18
CA VAL A 110 12.81 22.24 -12.33
C VAL A 110 14.20 21.89 -11.80
N VAL A 111 14.54 20.60 -11.79
CA VAL A 111 15.87 20.10 -11.35
C VAL A 111 16.89 20.19 -12.50
N ASN A 112 16.41 20.15 -13.75
CA ASN A 112 17.17 20.41 -14.97
C ASN A 112 16.19 20.81 -16.08
N ASP A 113 16.64 21.52 -17.13
CA ASP A 113 15.82 22.09 -18.22
C ASP A 113 14.95 21.06 -19.01
N THR A 114 14.99 19.77 -18.67
CA THR A 114 14.26 18.68 -19.34
C THR A 114 13.34 17.86 -18.44
N THR A 115 13.39 18.01 -17.10
CA THR A 115 12.60 17.16 -16.18
C THR A 115 11.78 18.00 -15.23
N GLU A 116 10.48 18.04 -15.47
CA GLU A 116 9.50 18.62 -14.57
C GLU A 116 9.19 17.64 -13.42
N VAL A 117 9.39 18.11 -12.18
CA VAL A 117 9.08 17.34 -10.97
C VAL A 117 7.84 17.94 -10.30
N VAL A 118 6.83 17.09 -10.09
CA VAL A 118 5.63 17.43 -9.34
C VAL A 118 5.73 16.79 -7.97
N VAL A 119 5.77 17.64 -6.94
CA VAL A 119 5.84 17.21 -5.54
C VAL A 119 4.46 17.40 -4.92
N TYR A 120 3.79 16.30 -4.61
CA TYR A 120 2.47 16.31 -3.98
C TYR A 120 2.59 16.55 -2.47
N GLY A 121 3.56 15.89 -1.82
CA GLY A 121 3.79 15.98 -0.38
C GLY A 121 4.80 17.06 0.04
N LEU A 122 4.69 18.29 -0.46
CA LEU A 122 5.63 19.37 -0.12
C LEU A 122 5.60 19.71 1.38
N GLU A 123 4.40 19.72 1.97
CA GLU A 123 4.22 19.91 3.42
C GLU A 123 4.79 18.73 4.23
N PHE A 124 4.59 17.50 3.76
CA PHE A 124 5.17 16.31 4.35
C PHE A 124 6.71 16.33 4.36
N ILE A 125 7.35 16.73 3.26
CA ILE A 125 8.83 16.80 3.18
C ILE A 125 9.37 17.83 4.18
N GLY A 126 8.70 18.98 4.33
CA GLY A 126 9.08 19.96 5.35
C GLY A 126 8.99 19.39 6.78
N LYS A 127 7.87 18.74 7.12
CA LYS A 127 7.70 18.08 8.42
C LYS A 127 8.70 16.94 8.65
N LEU A 128 9.11 16.25 7.58
CA LEU A 128 10.11 15.19 7.64
C LEU A 128 11.50 15.75 7.94
N ASP A 129 11.87 16.88 7.36
CA ASP A 129 13.14 17.57 7.65
C ASP A 129 13.26 17.97 9.13
N ASP A 130 12.13 18.34 9.77
CA ASP A 130 12.08 18.61 11.20
C ASP A 130 12.11 17.34 12.09
N LEU A 131 11.76 16.18 11.54
CA LEU A 131 11.66 14.91 12.29
C LEU A 131 12.96 14.11 12.26
N LEU A 132 13.63 14.05 11.10
CA LEU A 132 14.86 13.26 10.91
C LEU A 132 15.98 13.60 11.92
N PRO A 133 16.25 14.87 12.29
CA PRO A 133 17.32 15.22 13.22
C PRO A 133 17.04 14.78 14.67
N LYS A 134 15.79 14.49 15.02
CA LYS A 134 15.39 14.11 16.39
C LYS A 134 15.73 12.66 16.71
N TYR A 135 15.93 11.84 15.68
CA TYR A 135 16.16 10.41 15.79
C TYR A 135 17.60 10.02 15.48
N GLU A 136 18.09 8.97 16.13
CA GLU A 136 19.40 8.40 15.82
C GLU A 136 19.39 7.78 14.42
N THR A 137 20.47 7.97 13.65
CA THR A 137 20.62 7.40 12.30
C THR A 137 20.40 5.89 12.26
N ARG A 138 20.78 5.17 13.33
CA ARG A 138 20.54 3.73 13.50
C ARG A 138 19.06 3.37 13.42
N ILE A 139 18.19 4.13 14.08
CA ILE A 139 16.73 3.88 14.11
C ILE A 139 16.15 4.06 12.71
N ILE A 140 16.59 5.10 12.00
CA ILE A 140 16.13 5.39 10.63
C ILE A 140 16.54 4.27 9.68
N ILE A 141 17.80 3.81 9.75
CA ILE A 141 18.29 2.70 8.92
C ILE A 141 17.54 1.40 9.26
N ASN A 142 17.30 1.12 10.54
CA ASN A 142 16.54 -0.05 10.96
C ASN A 142 15.09 0.00 10.42
N TYR A 143 14.43 1.15 10.50
CA TYR A 143 13.11 1.37 9.92
C TYR A 143 13.08 1.18 8.40
N LEU A 144 14.02 1.79 7.67
CA LEU A 144 14.09 1.64 6.20
C LEU A 144 14.37 0.19 5.79
N SER A 145 15.25 -0.49 6.53
CA SER A 145 15.55 -1.91 6.33
C SER A 145 14.32 -2.77 6.59
N TRP A 146 13.58 -2.48 7.66
CA TRP A 146 12.31 -3.14 7.96
C TRP A 146 11.27 -2.91 6.86
N CYS A 147 11.08 -1.68 6.41
CA CYS A 147 10.14 -1.34 5.32
C CYS A 147 10.46 -2.12 4.04
N TRP A 148 11.74 -2.17 3.66
CA TRP A 148 12.17 -2.93 2.50
C TRP A 148 11.93 -4.43 2.72
N PHE A 149 12.34 -4.98 3.85
CA PHE A 149 12.19 -6.39 4.18
C PHE A 149 10.72 -6.82 4.20
N PHE A 150 9.86 -6.02 4.82
CA PHE A 150 8.42 -6.25 4.94
C PHE A 150 7.72 -6.24 3.58
N LYS A 151 8.04 -5.26 2.71
CA LYS A 151 7.37 -5.11 1.41
C LYS A 151 7.94 -6.01 0.32
N ALA A 152 9.25 -6.22 0.31
CA ALA A 152 9.93 -6.96 -0.74
C ALA A 152 10.13 -8.44 -0.36
N MET A 153 10.70 -8.71 0.80
CA MET A 153 11.28 -10.01 1.11
C MET A 153 10.29 -10.99 1.74
N LEU A 154 9.47 -10.56 2.71
CA LEU A 154 8.61 -11.45 3.52
C LEU A 154 7.71 -12.41 2.72
N ARG A 155 7.38 -12.07 1.48
CA ARG A 155 6.53 -12.90 0.60
C ARG A 155 7.27 -14.04 -0.09
N ASP A 156 8.59 -13.94 -0.19
CA ASP A 156 9.44 -14.91 -0.89
C ASP A 156 10.24 -15.79 0.08
N LEU A 157 10.14 -15.55 1.39
CA LEU A 157 10.85 -16.30 2.42
C LEU A 157 10.21 -17.66 2.74
N PRO A 158 10.98 -18.56 3.41
CA PRO A 158 10.51 -19.87 3.83
C PRO A 158 9.29 -19.83 4.77
N ASP A 159 8.61 -20.98 4.88
CA ASP A 159 7.35 -21.14 5.61
C ASP A 159 7.29 -20.51 7.03
N PRO A 160 8.35 -20.51 7.87
CA PRO A 160 8.33 -19.85 9.17
C PRO A 160 7.95 -18.37 9.09
N PHE A 161 8.45 -17.64 8.09
CA PHE A 161 8.14 -16.21 7.91
C PHE A 161 6.70 -16.01 7.43
N ALA A 162 6.24 -16.86 6.51
CA ALA A 162 4.86 -16.84 6.03
C ALA A 162 3.86 -17.13 7.17
N LEU A 163 4.21 -18.04 8.09
CA LEU A 163 3.40 -18.34 9.27
C LEU A 163 3.33 -17.17 10.25
N THR A 164 4.44 -16.45 10.49
CA THR A 164 4.44 -15.25 11.34
C THR A 164 3.57 -14.15 10.74
N MET A 165 3.66 -13.93 9.42
CA MET A 165 2.77 -13.01 8.71
C MET A 165 1.31 -13.44 8.80
N PHE A 166 1.03 -14.74 8.66
CA PHE A 166 -0.33 -15.27 8.81
C PHE A 166 -0.88 -15.04 10.22
N LYS A 167 -0.06 -15.25 11.28
CA LYS A 167 -0.44 -14.95 12.66
C LYS A 167 -0.81 -13.46 12.82
N PHE A 168 -0.01 -12.57 12.25
CA PHE A 168 -0.29 -11.13 12.27
C PHE A 168 -1.62 -10.79 11.57
N TYR A 169 -1.83 -11.26 10.34
CA TYR A 169 -3.10 -11.01 9.64
C TYR A 169 -4.32 -11.65 10.32
N ARG A 170 -4.11 -12.73 11.06
CA ARG A 170 -5.15 -13.35 11.89
C ARG A 170 -5.49 -12.49 13.10
N SER A 171 -4.51 -11.89 13.77
CA SER A 171 -4.73 -10.94 14.86
C SER A 171 -5.52 -9.71 14.41
N LEU A 172 -5.33 -9.28 13.16
CA LEU A 172 -6.10 -8.17 12.56
C LEU A 172 -7.49 -8.59 12.06
N ASN A 173 -7.92 -9.84 12.27
CA ASN A 173 -9.15 -10.42 11.71
C ASN A 173 -9.26 -10.34 10.17
N LEU A 174 -8.13 -10.16 9.46
CA LEU A 174 -8.10 -10.03 8.00
C LEU A 174 -7.99 -11.38 7.30
N MET A 175 -7.34 -12.37 7.93
CA MET A 175 -7.23 -13.73 7.38
C MET A 175 -7.42 -14.78 8.46
N GLN A 176 -8.38 -15.69 8.24
CA GLN A 176 -8.64 -16.82 9.13
C GLN A 176 -7.94 -18.11 8.66
N VAL A 177 -7.67 -18.23 7.36
CA VAL A 177 -7.08 -19.43 6.73
C VAL A 177 -5.83 -19.02 5.94
N PRO A 178 -4.72 -19.75 6.05
CA PRO A 178 -3.53 -19.45 5.27
C PRO A 178 -3.82 -19.62 3.78
N LYS A 179 -3.43 -18.64 2.96
CA LYS A 179 -3.55 -18.76 1.50
C LYS A 179 -2.63 -19.88 1.02
N MET A 180 -3.15 -20.75 0.15
CA MET A 180 -2.33 -21.78 -0.48
C MET A 180 -1.25 -21.12 -1.35
N ARG A 181 -0.04 -21.68 -1.35
CA ARG A 181 1.12 -21.11 -2.05
C ARG A 181 0.86 -20.82 -3.53
N TRP A 182 0.16 -21.71 -4.23
CA TRP A 182 -0.13 -21.53 -5.66
C TRP A 182 -0.98 -20.29 -5.95
N HIS A 183 -1.88 -19.88 -5.04
CA HIS A 183 -2.64 -18.64 -5.21
C HIS A 183 -1.69 -17.45 -5.24
N GLY A 184 -0.70 -17.42 -4.35
CA GLY A 184 0.34 -16.39 -4.34
C GLY A 184 1.14 -16.36 -5.64
N CYS A 185 1.52 -17.53 -6.17
CA CYS A 185 2.20 -17.65 -7.45
C CYS A 185 1.37 -17.09 -8.61
N VAL A 186 0.08 -17.46 -8.69
CA VAL A 186 -0.82 -16.98 -9.75
C VAL A 186 -1.01 -15.47 -9.66
N THR A 187 -1.23 -14.93 -8.46
CA THR A 187 -1.32 -13.48 -8.26
C THR A 187 -0.04 -12.76 -8.70
N ARG A 188 1.15 -13.31 -8.37
CA ARG A 188 2.43 -12.71 -8.75
C ARG A 188 2.63 -12.66 -10.25
N ILE A 189 2.36 -13.76 -10.96
CA ILE A 189 2.48 -13.81 -12.43
C ILE A 189 1.49 -12.84 -13.06
N ASN A 190 0.26 -12.77 -12.54
CA ASN A 190 -0.74 -11.82 -13.04
C ASN A 190 -0.34 -10.35 -12.81
N SER A 191 0.32 -10.03 -11.69
CA SER A 191 0.84 -8.68 -11.44
C SER A 191 2.10 -8.34 -12.25
N LEU A 192 2.97 -9.32 -12.51
CA LEU A 192 4.23 -9.10 -13.22
C LEU A 192 4.03 -9.05 -14.75
N MET A 193 3.18 -9.92 -15.27
CA MET A 193 2.94 -10.08 -16.71
C MET A 193 1.44 -10.10 -17.03
N PRO A 194 0.68 -9.04 -16.67
CA PRO A 194 -0.77 -8.99 -16.82
C PRO A 194 -1.22 -9.17 -18.27
N MET A 195 -0.46 -8.61 -19.23
CA MET A 195 -0.79 -8.74 -20.65
C MET A 195 -0.63 -10.19 -21.14
N ALA A 196 0.43 -10.88 -20.71
CA ALA A 196 0.68 -12.25 -21.11
C ALA A 196 -0.38 -13.19 -20.51
N THR A 197 -0.64 -13.10 -19.21
CA THR A 197 -1.68 -13.90 -18.53
C THR A 197 -3.06 -13.63 -19.10
N SER A 198 -3.41 -12.36 -19.32
CA SER A 198 -4.70 -11.99 -19.92
C SER A 198 -4.83 -12.50 -21.35
N SER A 199 -3.76 -12.46 -22.16
CA SER A 199 -3.81 -12.98 -23.52
C SER A 199 -4.06 -14.49 -23.56
N ILE A 200 -3.47 -15.26 -22.64
CA ILE A 200 -3.69 -16.71 -22.51
C ILE A 200 -5.13 -16.97 -22.06
N TYR A 201 -5.61 -16.20 -21.07
CA TYR A 201 -6.99 -16.31 -20.58
C TYR A 201 -8.01 -16.03 -21.70
N ILE A 202 -7.81 -14.96 -22.46
CA ILE A 202 -8.70 -14.58 -23.56
C ILE A 202 -8.76 -15.67 -24.64
N ARG A 203 -7.60 -16.25 -25.01
CA ARG A 203 -7.54 -17.31 -26.02
C ARG A 203 -8.31 -18.58 -25.61
N ASN A 204 -8.34 -18.92 -24.33
CA ASN A 204 -8.86 -20.20 -23.86
C ASN A 204 -10.27 -20.12 -23.26
N HIS A 205 -10.67 -18.95 -22.74
CA HIS A 205 -11.88 -18.82 -21.91
C HIS A 205 -12.79 -17.65 -22.29
N PHE A 206 -12.40 -16.76 -23.21
CA PHE A 206 -13.20 -15.58 -23.53
C PHE A 206 -14.01 -15.79 -24.80
N ASP A 207 -15.32 -15.61 -24.70
CA ASP A 207 -16.23 -15.71 -25.83
C ASP A 207 -16.21 -14.41 -26.67
N ASN A 208 -16.06 -14.57 -27.98
CA ASN A 208 -16.06 -13.44 -28.90
C ASN A 208 -17.46 -12.81 -29.05
N GLU A 209 -18.53 -13.55 -28.75
CA GLU A 209 -19.90 -13.04 -28.81
C GLU A 209 -20.17 -12.03 -27.68
N ALA A 210 -19.67 -12.30 -26.47
CA ALA A 210 -19.72 -11.39 -25.34
C ALA A 210 -18.99 -10.06 -25.62
N LYS A 211 -17.91 -10.10 -26.42
CA LYS A 211 -17.20 -8.88 -26.84
C LYS A 211 -18.05 -7.98 -27.71
N LYS A 212 -18.78 -8.56 -28.68
CA LYS A 212 -19.60 -7.81 -29.63
C LYS A 212 -20.77 -7.12 -28.93
N GLN A 213 -21.43 -7.84 -28.02
CA GLN A 213 -22.52 -7.27 -27.22
C GLN A 213 -22.04 -6.10 -26.36
N ALA A 214 -20.88 -6.23 -25.72
CA ALA A 214 -20.30 -5.15 -24.92
C ALA A 214 -19.90 -3.92 -25.76
N SER A 215 -19.36 -4.11 -26.98
CA SER A 215 -19.05 -2.99 -27.87
C SER A 215 -20.30 -2.29 -28.38
N GLU A 216 -21.33 -3.05 -28.77
CA GLU A 216 -22.60 -2.49 -29.25
C GLU A 216 -23.29 -1.68 -28.15
N GLN A 217 -23.27 -2.17 -26.91
CA GLN A 217 -23.84 -1.45 -25.76
C GLN A 217 -23.03 -0.19 -25.40
N HIS A 218 -21.71 -0.21 -25.57
CA HIS A 218 -20.87 0.98 -25.38
C HIS A 218 -21.12 2.04 -26.46
N ASP A 219 -21.22 1.63 -27.73
CA ASP A 219 -21.49 2.52 -28.86
C ASP A 219 -22.90 3.13 -28.78
N LEU A 220 -23.87 2.39 -28.25
CA LEU A 220 -25.21 2.90 -27.94
C LEU A 220 -25.18 3.93 -26.80
N ASP A 221 -24.46 3.68 -25.69
CA ASP A 221 -24.32 4.67 -24.59
C ASP A 221 -23.58 5.94 -25.04
N CYS A 222 -22.58 5.82 -25.91
CA CYS A 222 -21.90 6.96 -26.50
C CYS A 222 -22.79 7.77 -27.46
N SER A 223 -23.70 7.10 -28.19
CA SER A 223 -24.61 7.74 -29.14
C SER A 223 -25.83 8.39 -28.48
N ILE A 224 -26.25 7.92 -27.29
CA ILE A 224 -27.36 8.49 -26.50
C ILE A 224 -26.91 9.73 -25.69
N LYS A 225 -25.61 9.93 -25.51
CA LYS A 225 -25.02 11.11 -24.81
C LYS A 225 -24.71 12.30 -25.74
N ILE A 226 -25.23 12.31 -26.97
CA ILE A 226 -25.22 13.45 -27.90
C ILE A 226 -26.64 13.97 -28.06
#